data_AF-A0A0B6YVY9-F1
#
_entry.id   AF-A0A0B6YVY9-F1
#
_cell.length_a   1.000
_cell.length_b   1.000
_cell.length_c   1.000
_cell.angle_alpha   90.00
_cell.angle_beta   90.00
_cell.angle_gamma   90.00
#
_symmetry.space_group_name_H-M   'P 1'
#
loop_
_entity.id
_entity.type
_entity.pdbx_description
1 polymer ?
#
loop_
_entity_poly.entity_id
_entity_poly.type
_entity_poly.pdbx_seq_one_letter_code
_entity_poly.pdbx_strand_id
1 'polypeptide(L)' 'RSTVITCSDGSGRSGTYCLIDMVLNKMAKGAKEIDMAATLEHIRDQRMSLVRTKEQFQFSLAAFAEEVHAILKALPQ' A
#
# COMPACT_ATOMS: atom_id res chain seq x y z
N ARG A 1 -9.78 -16.15 0.32
CA ARG A 1 -11.03 -15.55 0.84
C ARG A 1 -10.91 -14.05 0.65
N SER A 2 -11.99 -13.35 0.31
CA SER A 2 -12.00 -11.89 0.22
C SER A 2 -11.97 -11.28 1.63
N THR A 3 -11.09 -10.31 1.86
CA THR A 3 -11.03 -9.52 3.10
C THR A 3 -11.80 -8.21 2.90
N VAL A 4 -12.69 -7.86 3.84
CA VAL A 4 -13.47 -6.61 3.79
C VAL A 4 -12.73 -5.53 4.56
N ILE A 5 -12.39 -4.42 3.88
CA ILE A 5 -11.72 -3.26 4.48
C ILE A 5 -12.66 -2.06 4.37
N THR A 6 -12.98 -1.42 5.49
CA THR A 6 -13.84 -0.23 5.51
C THR A 6 -13.38 0.81 6.53
N CYS A 7 -13.64 2.08 6.21
CA CYS A 7 -13.55 3.20 7.13
C CYS A 7 -14.90 3.94 7.13
N SER A 8 -14.94 5.23 7.43
CA SER A 8 -16.19 6.00 7.43
C SER A 8 -16.72 6.28 6.01
N ASP A 9 -15.83 6.57 5.05
CA ASP A 9 -16.17 6.83 3.64
C ASP A 9 -15.77 5.68 2.71
N GLY A 10 -15.14 4.63 3.25
CA GLY A 10 -14.59 3.52 2.49
C GLY A 10 -13.53 3.94 1.45
N SER A 11 -12.88 5.09 1.62
CA SER A 11 -11.97 5.63 0.61
C SER A 11 -10.62 6.08 1.16
N GLY A 12 -10.58 6.96 2.15
CA GLY A 12 -9.32 7.51 2.66
C GLY A 12 -8.43 6.45 3.31
N ARG A 13 -8.78 6.05 4.54
CA ARG A 13 -8.02 5.05 5.32
C ARG A 13 -8.06 3.66 4.69
N SER A 14 -9.21 3.26 4.14
CA SER A 14 -9.34 2.00 3.42
C SER A 14 -8.43 1.93 2.22
N GLY A 15 -8.38 2.99 1.40
CA GLY A 15 -7.48 3.05 0.25
C GLY A 15 -6.01 3.01 0.65
N THR A 16 -5.64 3.70 1.73
CA THR A 16 -4.28 3.67 2.28
C THR A 16 -3.87 2.26 2.70
N TYR A 17 -4.73 1.57 3.44
CA TYR A 17 -4.47 0.18 3.83
C TYR A 17 -4.33 -0.74 2.62
N CYS A 18 -5.28 -0.67 1.67
CA CYS A 18 -5.24 -1.49 0.46
C CYS A 18 -4.01 -1.22 -0.41
N LEU A 19 -3.56 0.04 -0.49
CA LEU A 19 -2.35 0.40 -1.22
C LEU A 19 -1.12 -0.27 -0.60
N ILE A 20 -0.93 -0.12 0.72
CA ILE A 20 0.20 -0.70 1.46
C ILE A 20 0.21 -2.23 1.32
N ASP A 21 -0.93 -2.88 1.57
CA ASP A 21 -1.07 -4.33 1.44
C ASP A 21 -0.73 -4.82 0.03
N MET A 22 -1.20 -4.11 -1.00
CA MET A 22 -0.95 -4.49 -2.38
C MET A 22 0.53 -4.41 -2.76
N VAL A 23 1.24 -3.36 -2.35
CA VAL A 23 2.66 -3.22 -2.68
C VAL A 23 3.55 -4.18 -1.88
N LEU A 24 3.25 -4.42 -0.60
CA LEU A 24 3.96 -5.40 0.21
C LEU A 24 3.76 -6.81 -0.36
N ASN A 25 2.54 -7.15 -0.80
CA ASN A 25 2.26 -8.43 -1.45
C ASN A 25 2.98 -8.58 -2.80
N LYS A 26 3.10 -7.50 -3.60
CA LYS A 26 3.91 -7.52 -4.83
C LYS A 26 5.38 -7.81 -4.51
N MET A 27 5.94 -7.15 -3.49
CA MET A 27 7.32 -7.37 -3.05
C MET A 27 7.53 -8.80 -2.54
N ALA A 28 6.62 -9.30 -1.70
CA ALA A 28 6.67 -10.68 -1.18
C ALA A 28 6.62 -11.74 -2.28
N LYS A 29 5.99 -11.42 -3.43
CA LYS A 29 5.97 -12.27 -4.64
C LYS A 29 7.21 -12.10 -5.54
N GLY A 30 8.23 -11.34 -5.10
CA GLY A 30 9.49 -11.18 -5.80
C GLY A 30 9.52 -10.05 -6.83
N ALA A 31 8.59 -9.09 -6.77
CA ALA A 31 8.70 -7.88 -7.58
C ALA A 31 9.98 -7.12 -7.22
N LYS A 32 10.84 -6.89 -8.21
CA LYS A 32 12.12 -6.19 -8.03
C LYS A 32 11.97 -4.67 -7.97
N GLU A 33 10.90 -4.16 -8.58
CA GLU A 33 10.59 -2.74 -8.65
C GLU A 33 9.14 -2.53 -8.22
N ILE A 34 8.92 -1.52 -7.39
CA ILE A 34 7.60 -1.14 -6.86
C ILE A 34 7.37 0.33 -7.18
N ASP A 35 6.36 0.61 -8.00
CA ASP A 35 5.83 1.95 -8.20
C ASP A 35 4.53 2.12 -7.41
N MET A 36 4.62 2.92 -6.35
CA MET A 36 3.51 3.24 -5.46
C MET A 36 2.47 4.17 -6.10
N ALA A 37 2.91 5.09 -6.96
CA ALA A 37 2.00 6.02 -7.63
C ALA A 37 1.19 5.27 -8.70
N ALA A 38 1.85 4.45 -9.52
CA ALA A 38 1.16 3.60 -10.49
C ALA A 38 0.23 2.58 -9.81
N THR A 39 0.61 2.04 -8.65
CA THR A 39 -0.28 1.16 -7.88
C THR A 39 -1.49 1.92 -7.32
N LEU A 40 -1.31 3.18 -6.89
CA LEU A 40 -2.41 4.04 -6.46
C LEU A 40 -3.38 4.35 -7.62
N GLU A 41 -2.87 4.68 -8.80
CA GLU A 41 -3.68 4.89 -10.00
C GLU A 41 -4.46 3.62 -10.34
N HIS A 42 -3.80 2.46 -10.34
CA HIS A 42 -4.43 1.17 -10.59
C HIS A 42 -5.61 0.86 -9.64
N ILE A 43 -5.47 1.13 -8.33
CA ILE A 43 -6.59 0.90 -7.40
C ILE A 43 -7.68 1.97 -7.52
N ARG A 44 -7.34 3.18 -8.00
CA ARG A 44 -8.32 4.24 -8.27
C ARG A 44 -9.18 3.95 -9.49
N ASP A 45 -8.67 3.20 -10.46
CA ASP A 45 -9.46 2.68 -11.59
C ASP A 45 -10.57 1.71 -11.12
N GLN A 46 -10.35 1.01 -10.00
CA GLN A 46 -11.34 0.10 -9.41
C GLN A 46 -12.33 0.83 -8.49
N ARG A 47 -11.87 1.86 -7.76
CA ARG A 47 -12.69 2.71 -6.89
C ARG A 47 -12.10 4.11 -6.81
N MET A 48 -12.83 5.09 -7.32
CA MET A 48 -12.38 6.48 -7.30
C MET A 48 -12.12 6.99 -5.87
N SER A 49 -11.23 7.97 -5.76
CA SER A 49 -10.91 8.70 -4.51
C SER A 49 -10.30 7.86 -3.38
N LEU A 50 -9.80 6.66 -3.65
CA LEU A 50 -8.92 5.95 -2.71
C LEU A 50 -7.66 6.78 -2.42
N VAL A 51 -7.21 6.78 -1.15
CA VAL A 51 -6.11 7.62 -0.63
C VAL A 51 -6.37 9.10 -0.96
N ARG A 52 -7.15 9.76 -0.11
CA ARG A 52 -7.73 11.08 -0.42
C ARG A 52 -6.74 12.23 -0.28
N THR A 53 -5.81 12.15 0.66
CA THR A 53 -4.92 13.27 0.99
C THR A 53 -3.47 12.94 0.71
N LYS A 54 -2.66 13.99 0.56
CA LYS A 54 -1.22 13.86 0.39
C LYS A 54 -0.58 13.17 1.59
N GLU A 55 -1.04 13.49 2.79
CA GLU A 55 -0.54 12.92 4.05
C GLU A 55 -0.80 11.41 4.10
N GLN A 56 -1.95 10.96 3.59
CA GLN A 56 -2.27 9.53 3.49
C GLN A 56 -1.34 8.79 2.51
N PHE A 57 -0.98 9.43 1.38
CA PHE A 57 -0.03 8.85 0.44
C PHE A 57 1.40 8.86 1.01
N GLN A 58 1.82 9.95 1.66
CA GLN A 58 3.10 10.03 2.36
C GLN A 58 3.21 8.99 3.48
N PHE A 59 2.14 8.78 4.25
CA PHE A 59 2.08 7.73 5.25
C PHE A 59 2.26 6.34 4.61
N SER A 60 1.62 6.10 3.45
CA SER A 60 1.78 4.83 2.73
C SER A 60 3.24 4.58 2.33
N LEU A 61 3.94 5.62 1.86
CA LEU A 61 5.36 5.57 1.50
C LEU A 61 6.24 5.28 2.72
N ALA A 62 6.01 5.98 3.82
CA ALA A 62 6.75 5.78 5.05
C ALA A 62 6.56 4.36 5.61
N ALA A 63 5.31 3.90 5.70
CA ALA A 63 4.98 2.56 6.18
C ALA A 63 5.61 1.46 5.31
N PHE A 64 5.54 1.59 3.98
CA PHE A 64 6.19 0.65 3.08
C PHE A 64 7.71 0.61 3.29
N ALA A 65 8.37 1.78 3.37
CA ALA A 65 9.81 1.85 3.58
C ALA A 65 10.25 1.24 4.92
N GLU A 66 9.48 1.47 5.99
CA GLU A 66 9.72 0.89 7.31
C GLU A 66 9.63 -0.64 7.27
N GLU A 67 8.60 -1.19 6.64
CA GLU A 67 8.44 -2.64 6.48
C GLU A 67 9.56 -3.26 5.64
N VAL A 68 9.96 -2.63 4.52
CA VAL A 68 11.11 -3.09 3.73
C VAL A 68 12.38 -3.10 4.58
N HIS A 69 12.62 -2.03 5.35
CA HIS A 69 13.78 -1.95 6.23
C HIS A 69 13.77 -3.06 7.29
N ALA A 70 12.61 -3.33 7.90
CA ALA A 70 12.45 -4.39 8.88
C ALA A 70 12.72 -5.77 8.28
N ILE A 71 12.21 -6.06 7.08
CA ILE A 71 12.44 -7.31 6.35
C ILE A 71 13.93 -7.50 6.08
N LEU A 72 14.61 -6.47 5.55
CA LEU A 72 16.05 -6.55 5.25
C LEU A 72 16.89 -6.81 6.50
N LYS A 73 16.52 -6.22 7.63
CA LYS A 73 17.20 -6.43 8.92
C LYS A 73 16.99 -7.84 9.47
N ALA A 74 15.87 -8.49 9.15
CA ALA A 74 15.56 -9.84 9.59
C ALA A 74 16.22 -10.94 8.73
N LEU A 75 16.80 -10.60 7.56
CA LEU A 75 17.50 -11.57 6.73
C LEU A 75 18.79 -12.03 7.41
N PRO A 76 19.06 -13.35 7.45
CA PRO A 76 20.34 -13.86 7.95
C PRO A 76 21.49 -13.31 7.08
N GLN A 77 22.50 -12.77 7.76
CA GLN A 77 23.71 -12.19 7.13
C GLN A 77 24.65 -13.29 6.64
#